data_AF-A0A2M8LGM6-F1
#
_entry.id   AF-A0A2M8LGM6-F1
#
_cell.length_a   1.000
_cell.length_b   1.000
_cell.length_c   1.000
_cell.angle_alpha   90.00
_cell.angle_beta   90.00
_cell.angle_gamma   90.00
#
_symmetry.space_group_name_H-M   'P 1'
#
loop_
_entity.id
_entity.type
_entity.pdbx_description
1 polymer ?
#
loop_
_entity_poly.entity_id
_entity_poly.type
_entity_poly.pdbx_seq_one_letter_code
_entity_poly.pdbx_strand_id
1 'polypeptide(L)'
;MHVWNLLTKGRYTPVQRYIALDWRKLFLDPQIAQITLAHEASHYVMGESEFGQAVRTIETLLDHMTHFSEEDRSRIRELLYKSQIFVQEGFATYMEIERLKSLRGKSAALQWAKEHLNRDHGYWDRFTEFSFAHDLSKKYRDFLVGKMSGISLETGMRRFGQHRDFLLSATKFEEFLSDPQNNPDERLRLLLQGVKKRPWLLTKSRKEIAEACGLHYNEPSTKNEVANYLTYLWSKTPTPHVIASEMIGDTPNGEQLFLNAFESLRITNLNLDFRDTSVPLYSNDDFIFYADVTEAVFYTEAGQRFITPALVHALGQSPDVALAAFPKGDKVKYITANSRENAVSLLNGPFRTCTQIVKHLGFDIVTNTPKLSPEVRQPNIVIYDIPRDMFAVVEAAMQQNAELRFKYRHIGASDDHPFQMLWIAVEGQEPFHVLTHYGNAGISSVISLIRDRATQLSDDEILAQRKHLNNLFVVGMDMPWEVDWTTSMIDGETIHYR
;
A
#
# COMPACT_ATOMS: atom_id res chain seq x y z
N MET A 1 -4.87 25.40 -17.35
CA MET A 1 -6.21 24.77 -17.31
C MET A 1 -6.00 23.36 -16.73
N HIS A 2 -6.80 22.97 -15.75
CA HIS A 2 -6.49 22.03 -14.66
C HIS A 2 -6.07 20.60 -15.07
N VAL A 3 -4.83 20.23 -14.71
CA VAL A 3 -4.39 18.83 -14.56
C VAL A 3 -4.37 18.52 -13.06
N TRP A 4 -5.56 18.31 -12.48
CA TRP A 4 -5.73 17.90 -11.07
C TRP A 4 -6.32 16.48 -10.94
N ASN A 5 -6.48 15.74 -12.07
CA ASN A 5 -7.20 14.47 -12.12
C ASN A 5 -6.33 13.20 -12.30
N LEU A 6 -5.00 13.28 -12.16
CA LEU A 6 -4.11 12.10 -12.13
C LEU A 6 -3.68 11.69 -10.70
N LEU A 7 -4.37 12.20 -9.68
CA LEU A 7 -3.96 12.13 -8.29
C LEU A 7 -4.55 10.90 -7.59
N THR A 8 -3.89 9.75 -7.71
CA THR A 8 -4.11 8.54 -6.90
C THR A 8 -4.26 8.92 -5.42
N LYS A 9 -5.47 8.77 -4.84
CA LYS A 9 -5.76 9.02 -3.41
C LYS A 9 -5.49 7.80 -2.54
N GLY A 10 -5.59 6.62 -3.14
CA GLY A 10 -5.23 5.35 -2.56
C GLY A 10 -4.55 4.47 -3.60
N ARG A 11 -3.79 3.47 -3.15
CA ARG A 11 -3.11 2.51 -4.02
C ARG A 11 -3.17 1.12 -3.39
N TYR A 12 -3.51 0.13 -4.20
CA TYR A 12 -3.27 -1.27 -3.93
C TYR A 12 -2.21 -1.83 -4.88
N THR A 13 -1.28 -2.63 -4.35
CA THR A 13 -0.26 -3.32 -5.15
C THR A 13 -0.38 -4.85 -4.97
N PRO A 14 -0.77 -5.62 -6.01
CA PRO A 14 -0.96 -7.07 -5.91
C PRO A 14 0.28 -7.83 -5.39
N VAL A 15 1.46 -7.52 -5.91
CA VAL A 15 2.73 -8.16 -5.52
C VAL A 15 3.08 -7.87 -4.05
N GLN A 16 2.92 -6.63 -3.63
CA GLN A 16 3.40 -6.15 -2.33
C GLN A 16 2.37 -6.30 -1.20
N ARG A 17 1.11 -6.59 -1.53
CA ARG A 17 -0.01 -6.80 -0.59
C ARG A 17 -0.10 -5.74 0.48
N TYR A 18 -0.05 -4.47 0.07
CA TYR A 18 -0.43 -3.37 0.93
C TYR A 18 -1.48 -2.53 0.24
N ILE A 19 -2.31 -1.91 1.06
CA ILE A 19 -3.12 -0.76 0.69
C ILE A 19 -2.42 0.50 1.22
N ALA A 20 -2.47 1.58 0.47
CA ALA A 20 -1.90 2.84 0.91
C ALA A 20 -2.86 3.99 0.62
N LEU A 21 -2.87 4.98 1.51
CA LEU A 21 -3.67 6.19 1.37
C LEU A 21 -2.76 7.41 1.39
N ASP A 22 -3.03 8.37 0.50
CA ASP A 22 -2.31 9.63 0.40
C ASP A 22 -2.73 10.57 1.54
N TRP A 23 -1.80 10.81 2.46
CA TRP A 23 -2.08 11.63 3.64
C TRP A 23 -2.57 13.03 3.24
N ARG A 24 -1.78 13.80 2.48
CA ARG A 24 -2.10 15.19 2.12
C ARG A 24 -3.45 15.33 1.44
N LYS A 25 -3.72 14.49 0.44
CA LYS A 25 -4.94 14.61 -0.37
C LYS A 25 -6.22 14.30 0.41
N LEU A 26 -6.09 13.50 1.46
CA LEU A 26 -7.22 13.02 2.25
C LEU A 26 -7.34 13.72 3.62
N PHE A 27 -6.30 14.45 4.03
CA PHE A 27 -6.23 15.13 5.32
C PHE A 27 -7.39 16.10 5.59
N LEU A 28 -7.88 16.81 4.58
CA LEU A 28 -8.95 17.80 4.79
C LEU A 28 -10.36 17.22 4.61
N ASP A 29 -10.48 15.96 4.18
CA ASP A 29 -11.79 15.32 3.99
C ASP A 29 -11.79 13.89 4.56
N PRO A 30 -12.05 13.78 5.89
CA PRO A 30 -12.18 12.50 6.57
C PRO A 30 -13.16 11.54 5.89
N GLN A 31 -14.24 12.06 5.30
CA GLN A 31 -15.25 11.22 4.65
C GLN A 31 -14.70 10.62 3.36
N ILE A 32 -14.00 11.41 2.55
CA ILE A 32 -13.30 10.91 1.36
C ILE A 32 -12.21 9.91 1.77
N ALA A 33 -11.49 10.14 2.87
CA ALA A 33 -10.53 9.16 3.39
C ALA A 33 -11.18 7.80 3.69
N GLN A 34 -12.39 7.79 4.28
CA GLN A 34 -13.09 6.54 4.57
C GLN A 34 -13.54 5.79 3.30
N ILE A 35 -14.05 6.51 2.29
CA ILE A 35 -14.52 5.86 1.07
C ILE A 35 -13.34 5.38 0.21
N THR A 36 -12.22 6.11 0.19
CA THR A 36 -10.97 5.63 -0.44
C THR A 36 -10.42 4.40 0.26
N LEU A 37 -10.46 4.34 1.60
CA LEU A 37 -10.08 3.12 2.32
C LEU A 37 -10.97 1.92 1.94
N ALA A 38 -12.29 2.12 1.84
CA ALA A 38 -13.21 1.07 1.43
C ALA A 38 -12.91 0.56 0.00
N HIS A 39 -12.56 1.48 -0.91
CA HIS A 39 -12.12 1.17 -2.27
C HIS A 39 -10.86 0.28 -2.24
N GLU A 40 -9.77 0.74 -1.64
CA GLU A 40 -8.50 0.01 -1.63
C GLU A 40 -8.56 -1.32 -0.88
N ALA A 41 -9.28 -1.36 0.26
CA ALA A 41 -9.47 -2.60 1.01
C ALA A 41 -10.22 -3.66 0.19
N SER A 42 -11.11 -3.24 -0.72
CA SER A 42 -11.82 -4.16 -1.61
C SER A 42 -10.86 -4.86 -2.57
N HIS A 43 -9.89 -4.13 -3.13
CA HIS A 43 -8.83 -4.73 -3.95
C HIS A 43 -7.99 -5.74 -3.17
N TYR A 44 -7.65 -5.42 -1.92
CA TYR A 44 -6.91 -6.37 -1.07
C TYR A 44 -7.68 -7.68 -0.91
N VAL A 45 -8.96 -7.62 -0.55
CA VAL A 45 -9.79 -8.82 -0.35
C VAL A 45 -9.92 -9.61 -1.65
N MET A 46 -10.11 -8.95 -2.79
CA MET A 46 -10.17 -9.62 -4.09
C MET A 46 -8.82 -10.18 -4.55
N GLY A 47 -7.70 -9.58 -4.15
CA GLY A 47 -6.36 -10.10 -4.39
C GLY A 47 -6.11 -11.45 -3.71
N GLU A 48 -6.90 -11.80 -2.69
CA GLU A 48 -6.85 -13.09 -1.99
C GLU A 48 -7.77 -14.14 -2.62
N SER A 49 -8.47 -13.81 -3.70
CA SER A 49 -9.22 -14.78 -4.51
C SER A 49 -8.30 -15.73 -5.29
N GLU A 50 -8.88 -16.73 -5.96
CA GLU A 50 -8.15 -17.67 -6.79
C GLU A 50 -7.36 -16.96 -7.90
N PHE A 51 -8.02 -16.15 -8.73
CA PHE A 51 -7.36 -15.37 -9.78
C PHE A 51 -6.41 -14.29 -9.20
N GLY A 52 -6.79 -13.61 -8.11
CA GLY A 52 -5.93 -12.59 -7.49
C GLY A 52 -4.59 -13.17 -7.02
N GLN A 53 -4.60 -14.34 -6.38
CA GLN A 53 -3.39 -15.05 -5.99
C GLN A 53 -2.59 -15.55 -7.21
N ALA A 54 -3.27 -15.95 -8.29
CA ALA A 54 -2.63 -16.37 -9.53
C ALA A 54 -1.88 -15.20 -10.19
N VAL A 55 -2.52 -14.04 -10.32
CA VAL A 55 -1.93 -12.78 -10.82
C VAL A 55 -0.65 -12.47 -10.04
N ARG A 56 -0.75 -12.40 -8.71
CA ARG A 56 0.40 -12.11 -7.83
C ARG A 56 1.57 -13.07 -8.09
N THR A 57 1.29 -14.36 -8.17
CA THR A 57 2.34 -15.37 -8.31
C THR A 57 2.99 -15.32 -9.69
N ILE A 58 2.18 -15.14 -10.74
CA ILE A 58 2.69 -14.97 -12.10
C ILE A 58 3.56 -13.70 -12.17
N GLU A 59 3.07 -12.55 -11.73
CA GLU A 59 3.82 -11.29 -11.75
C GLU A 59 5.14 -11.37 -10.98
N THR A 60 5.16 -12.08 -9.84
CA THR A 60 6.38 -12.26 -9.03
C THR A 60 7.42 -13.10 -9.76
N LEU A 61 7.01 -14.12 -10.52
CA LEU A 61 7.92 -15.07 -11.18
C LEU A 61 8.22 -14.70 -12.63
N LEU A 62 7.44 -13.81 -13.25
CA LEU A 62 7.49 -13.56 -14.69
C LEU A 62 8.85 -13.03 -15.18
N ASP A 63 9.50 -12.17 -14.40
CA ASP A 63 10.84 -11.66 -14.73
C ASP A 63 11.92 -12.75 -14.68
N HIS A 64 11.65 -13.83 -13.94
CA HIS A 64 12.53 -14.99 -13.85
C HIS A 64 12.23 -16.04 -14.93
N MET A 65 11.18 -15.88 -15.73
CA MET A 65 10.86 -16.81 -16.81
C MET A 65 11.66 -16.44 -18.08
N THR A 66 12.78 -17.12 -18.29
CA THR A 66 13.77 -16.76 -19.34
C THR A 66 13.35 -17.16 -20.75
N HIS A 67 12.33 -18.01 -20.90
CA HIS A 67 11.78 -18.37 -22.21
C HIS A 67 10.87 -17.28 -22.80
N PHE A 68 10.46 -16.29 -22.00
CA PHE A 68 9.73 -15.11 -22.46
C PHE A 68 10.66 -13.96 -22.80
N SER A 69 10.40 -13.31 -23.94
CA SER A 69 10.97 -11.99 -24.24
C SER A 69 10.38 -10.90 -23.35
N GLU A 70 11.00 -9.72 -23.31
CA GLU A 70 10.44 -8.59 -22.55
C GLU A 70 9.08 -8.12 -23.08
N GLU A 71 8.86 -8.25 -24.39
CA GLU A 71 7.57 -7.99 -25.02
C GLU A 71 6.51 -9.00 -24.57
N ASP A 72 6.85 -10.29 -24.52
CA ASP A 72 5.95 -11.33 -24.03
C ASP A 72 5.55 -11.09 -22.56
N ARG A 73 6.53 -10.73 -21.71
CA ARG A 73 6.27 -10.44 -20.29
C ARG A 73 5.37 -9.22 -20.13
N SER A 74 5.64 -8.16 -20.89
CA SER A 74 4.80 -6.95 -20.90
C SER A 74 3.37 -7.27 -21.34
N ARG A 75 3.22 -8.09 -22.38
CA ARG A 75 1.91 -8.54 -22.88
C ARG A 75 1.16 -9.38 -21.85
N ILE A 76 1.83 -10.31 -21.17
CA ILE A 76 1.23 -11.15 -20.11
C ILE A 76 0.71 -10.27 -18.96
N ARG A 77 1.49 -9.27 -18.52
CA ARG A 77 1.04 -8.31 -17.50
C ARG A 77 -0.18 -7.53 -17.95
N GLU A 78 -0.17 -7.04 -19.19
CA GLU A 78 -1.30 -6.30 -19.76
C GLU A 78 -2.56 -7.17 -19.82
N LEU A 79 -2.45 -8.43 -20.23
CA LEU A 79 -3.56 -9.38 -20.25
C LEU A 79 -4.11 -9.67 -18.84
N LEU A 80 -3.23 -9.92 -17.86
CA LEU A 80 -3.63 -10.09 -16.45
C LEU A 80 -4.39 -8.87 -15.93
N TYR A 81 -3.94 -7.67 -16.25
CA TYR A 81 -4.59 -6.43 -15.86
C TYR A 81 -5.95 -6.26 -16.54
N LYS A 82 -6.01 -6.38 -17.88
CA LYS A 82 -7.23 -6.18 -18.67
C LYS A 82 -8.31 -7.22 -18.38
N SER A 83 -7.96 -8.44 -17.97
CA SER A 83 -8.92 -9.49 -17.67
C SER A 83 -9.63 -9.34 -16.32
N GLN A 84 -9.17 -8.45 -15.45
CA GLN A 84 -9.74 -8.28 -14.11
C GLN A 84 -10.07 -6.83 -13.75
N ILE A 85 -9.86 -5.88 -14.66
CA ILE A 85 -10.02 -4.46 -14.35
C ILE A 85 -11.48 -4.12 -14.01
N PHE A 86 -12.44 -4.71 -14.72
CA PHE A 86 -13.85 -4.48 -14.43
C PHE A 86 -14.27 -5.11 -13.10
N VAL A 87 -13.83 -6.32 -12.78
CA VAL A 87 -14.15 -6.93 -11.48
C VAL A 87 -13.49 -6.18 -10.32
N GLN A 88 -12.20 -5.83 -10.45
CA GLN A 88 -11.46 -5.11 -9.41
C GLN A 88 -12.04 -3.71 -9.19
N GLU A 89 -12.04 -2.88 -10.23
CA GLU A 89 -12.45 -1.47 -10.12
C GLU A 89 -13.96 -1.33 -9.97
N GLY A 90 -14.74 -2.23 -10.58
CA GLY A 90 -16.20 -2.22 -10.48
C GLY A 90 -16.68 -2.49 -9.05
N PHE A 91 -16.18 -3.54 -8.41
CA PHE A 91 -16.53 -3.81 -7.00
C PHE A 91 -15.94 -2.77 -6.05
N ALA A 92 -14.69 -2.33 -6.23
CA ALA A 92 -14.07 -1.33 -5.38
C ALA A 92 -14.83 0.01 -5.43
N THR A 93 -15.18 0.47 -6.64
CA THR A 93 -16.02 1.68 -6.84
C THR A 93 -17.42 1.49 -6.27
N TYR A 94 -18.04 0.31 -6.46
CA TYR A 94 -19.35 0.04 -5.86
C TYR A 94 -19.31 0.11 -4.32
N MET A 95 -18.25 -0.42 -3.69
CA MET A 95 -18.06 -0.38 -2.24
C MET A 95 -17.79 1.04 -1.73
N GLU A 96 -17.02 1.83 -2.48
CA GLU A 96 -16.82 3.26 -2.24
C GLU A 96 -18.16 4.01 -2.18
N ILE A 97 -19.03 3.81 -3.17
CA ILE A 97 -20.35 4.45 -3.23
C ILE A 97 -21.34 3.90 -2.19
N GLU A 98 -21.32 2.59 -1.90
CA GLU A 98 -22.13 2.03 -0.80
C GLU A 98 -21.70 2.59 0.57
N ARG A 99 -20.39 2.80 0.79
CA ARG A 99 -19.91 3.49 2.00
C ARG A 99 -20.40 4.93 2.03
N LEU A 100 -20.28 5.68 0.94
CA LEU A 100 -20.78 7.06 0.87
C LEU A 100 -22.28 7.13 1.13
N LYS A 101 -23.05 6.17 0.61
CA LYS A 101 -24.50 6.05 0.86
C LYS A 101 -24.81 5.82 2.34
N SER A 102 -24.00 5.05 3.06
CA SER A 102 -24.16 4.89 4.51
C SER A 102 -23.87 6.17 5.30
N LEU A 103 -23.02 7.06 4.76
CA LEU A 103 -22.61 8.31 5.39
C LEU A 103 -23.54 9.49 5.06
N ARG A 104 -24.03 9.58 3.80
CA ARG A 104 -24.76 10.76 3.27
C ARG A 104 -26.14 10.44 2.70
N GLY A 105 -26.53 9.16 2.68
CA GLY A 105 -27.76 8.70 2.03
C GLY A 105 -27.61 8.49 0.52
N LYS A 106 -28.59 7.80 -0.07
CA LYS A 106 -28.56 7.33 -1.46
C LYS A 106 -28.44 8.47 -2.48
N SER A 107 -29.29 9.50 -2.37
CA SER A 107 -29.33 10.58 -3.37
C SER A 107 -28.03 11.35 -3.43
N ALA A 108 -27.46 11.70 -2.27
CA ALA A 108 -26.17 12.39 -2.19
C ALA A 108 -25.03 11.54 -2.72
N ALA A 109 -25.00 10.23 -2.42
CA ALA A 109 -23.96 9.34 -2.92
C ALA A 109 -23.98 9.18 -4.45
N LEU A 110 -25.18 9.03 -5.04
CA LEU A 110 -25.32 8.93 -6.50
C LEU A 110 -25.00 10.25 -7.22
N GLN A 111 -25.36 11.39 -6.62
CA GLN A 111 -24.97 12.69 -7.14
C GLN A 111 -23.46 12.86 -7.11
N TRP A 112 -22.83 12.55 -5.98
CA TRP A 112 -21.38 12.60 -5.85
C TRP A 112 -20.69 11.71 -6.89
N ALA A 113 -21.15 10.47 -7.07
CA ALA A 113 -20.61 9.54 -8.05
C ALA A 113 -20.65 10.12 -9.48
N LYS A 114 -21.76 10.78 -9.83
CA LYS A 114 -21.94 11.40 -11.16
C LYS A 114 -20.99 12.58 -11.39
N GLU A 115 -20.67 13.32 -10.33
CA GLU A 115 -19.83 14.52 -10.38
C GLU A 115 -18.32 14.19 -10.31
N HIS A 116 -17.94 13.11 -9.59
CA HIS A 116 -16.55 12.86 -9.20
C HIS A 116 -15.92 11.61 -9.83
N LEU A 117 -16.70 10.60 -10.25
CA LEU A 117 -16.12 9.43 -10.91
C LEU A 117 -15.66 9.80 -12.31
N ASN A 118 -14.34 9.65 -12.54
CA ASN A 118 -13.72 10.03 -13.79
C ASN A 118 -14.24 9.15 -14.95
N ARG A 119 -14.89 9.80 -15.92
CA ARG A 119 -15.43 9.15 -17.13
C ARG A 119 -14.32 8.75 -18.09
N ASP A 120 -13.26 9.53 -18.19
CA ASP A 120 -12.14 9.30 -19.12
C ASP A 120 -11.33 8.04 -18.75
N HIS A 121 -11.43 7.59 -17.49
CA HIS A 121 -10.83 6.35 -17.01
C HIS A 121 -11.83 5.19 -16.82
N GLY A 122 -13.09 5.38 -17.24
CA GLY A 122 -14.12 4.32 -17.26
C GLY A 122 -14.72 3.96 -15.89
N TYR A 123 -14.37 4.65 -14.80
CA TYR A 123 -14.91 4.37 -13.46
C TYR A 123 -16.44 4.52 -13.41
N TRP A 124 -16.95 5.58 -14.04
CA TRP A 124 -18.40 5.80 -14.15
C TRP A 124 -19.09 4.64 -14.86
N ASP A 125 -18.57 4.21 -16.01
CA ASP A 125 -19.20 3.16 -16.82
C ASP A 125 -19.24 1.83 -16.06
N ARG A 126 -18.12 1.46 -15.41
CA ARG A 126 -18.06 0.27 -14.55
C ARG A 126 -19.06 0.36 -13.41
N PHE A 127 -19.15 1.50 -12.74
CA PHE A 127 -20.12 1.71 -11.66
C PHE A 127 -21.58 1.57 -12.14
N THR A 128 -21.92 2.08 -13.34
CA THR A 128 -23.30 2.05 -13.83
C THR A 128 -23.84 0.63 -14.05
N GLU A 129 -22.97 -0.34 -14.34
CA GLU A 129 -23.35 -1.77 -14.42
C GLU A 129 -23.87 -2.31 -13.08
N PHE A 130 -23.37 -1.76 -11.96
CA PHE A 130 -23.81 -2.09 -10.60
C PHE A 130 -24.98 -1.23 -10.10
N SER A 131 -25.36 -0.17 -10.81
CA SER A 131 -26.33 0.83 -10.30
C SER A 131 -27.65 0.24 -9.82
N PHE A 132 -28.15 -0.82 -10.48
CA PHE A 132 -29.38 -1.52 -10.09
C PHE A 132 -29.30 -2.10 -8.66
N ALA A 133 -28.10 -2.44 -8.20
CA ALA A 133 -27.89 -3.03 -6.88
C ALA A 133 -28.24 -2.04 -5.76
N HIS A 134 -28.16 -0.72 -5.99
CA HIS A 134 -28.52 0.27 -4.98
C HIS A 134 -30.01 0.30 -4.64
N ASP A 135 -30.87 -0.23 -5.51
CA ASP A 135 -32.30 -0.41 -5.27
C ASP A 135 -32.62 -1.70 -4.50
N LEU A 136 -31.66 -2.62 -4.39
CA LEU A 136 -31.82 -3.85 -3.62
C LEU A 136 -31.77 -3.56 -2.11
N SER A 137 -32.40 -4.41 -1.32
CA SER A 137 -32.28 -4.37 0.14
C SER A 137 -30.83 -4.63 0.59
N LYS A 138 -30.46 -4.18 1.79
CA LYS A 138 -29.10 -4.36 2.35
C LYS A 138 -28.64 -5.82 2.27
N LYS A 139 -29.50 -6.76 2.66
CA LYS A 139 -29.21 -8.21 2.62
C LYS A 139 -28.79 -8.69 1.23
N TYR A 140 -29.46 -8.21 0.18
CA TYR A 140 -29.13 -8.59 -1.20
C TYR A 140 -27.83 -7.93 -1.67
N ARG A 141 -27.56 -6.68 -1.27
CA ARG A 141 -26.29 -6.02 -1.57
C ARG A 141 -25.10 -6.72 -0.89
N ASP A 142 -25.28 -7.12 0.36
CA ASP A 142 -24.29 -7.92 1.11
C ASP A 142 -24.02 -9.26 0.39
N PHE A 143 -25.06 -9.93 -0.12
CA PHE A 143 -24.89 -11.15 -0.93
C PHE A 143 -24.21 -10.90 -2.28
N LEU A 144 -24.52 -9.78 -2.94
CA LEU A 144 -23.89 -9.40 -4.21
C LEU A 144 -22.38 -9.27 -4.02
N VAL A 145 -21.94 -8.48 -3.04
CA VAL A 145 -20.52 -8.27 -2.77
C VAL A 145 -19.84 -9.57 -2.31
N GLY A 146 -20.44 -10.30 -1.37
CA GLY A 146 -19.82 -11.48 -0.77
C GLY A 146 -19.81 -12.75 -1.64
N LYS A 147 -20.64 -12.81 -2.70
CA LYS A 147 -20.71 -13.98 -3.59
C LYS A 147 -20.21 -13.67 -4.99
N MET A 148 -20.64 -12.59 -5.62
CA MET A 148 -20.36 -12.36 -7.05
C MET A 148 -18.89 -12.04 -7.31
N SER A 149 -18.22 -11.31 -6.41
CA SER A 149 -16.77 -11.07 -6.50
C SER A 149 -16.00 -12.38 -6.55
N GLY A 150 -16.28 -13.30 -5.62
CA GLY A 150 -15.70 -14.65 -5.57
C GLY A 150 -15.99 -15.47 -6.82
N ILE A 151 -17.25 -15.56 -7.26
CA ILE A 151 -17.61 -16.35 -8.45
C ILE A 151 -16.92 -15.81 -9.71
N SER A 152 -16.78 -14.48 -9.83
CA SER A 152 -16.10 -13.84 -10.96
C SER A 152 -14.62 -14.19 -10.98
N LEU A 153 -13.97 -14.24 -9.82
CA LEU A 153 -12.54 -14.49 -9.67
C LEU A 153 -12.17 -15.99 -9.50
N GLU A 154 -13.14 -16.89 -9.39
CA GLU A 154 -12.96 -18.34 -9.39
C GLU A 154 -12.91 -18.87 -10.84
N THR A 155 -11.84 -18.57 -11.56
CA THR A 155 -11.68 -18.94 -12.98
C THR A 155 -11.12 -20.34 -13.18
N GLY A 156 -10.52 -20.92 -12.13
CA GLY A 156 -9.89 -22.23 -12.16
C GLY A 156 -8.48 -22.20 -12.73
N MET A 157 -7.85 -21.04 -12.85
CA MET A 157 -6.48 -20.89 -13.37
C MET A 157 -5.47 -21.73 -12.58
N ARG A 158 -5.54 -21.69 -11.25
CA ARG A 158 -4.69 -22.46 -10.33
C ARG A 158 -5.02 -23.94 -10.28
N ARG A 159 -6.15 -24.36 -10.86
CA ARG A 159 -6.60 -25.75 -10.88
C ARG A 159 -6.27 -26.43 -12.20
N PHE A 160 -6.64 -25.78 -13.29
CA PHE A 160 -6.61 -26.37 -14.62
C PHE A 160 -5.52 -25.79 -15.51
N GLY A 161 -4.95 -24.65 -15.14
CA GLY A 161 -4.06 -23.92 -16.02
C GLY A 161 -2.79 -24.70 -16.36
N GLN A 162 -2.19 -25.40 -15.40
CA GLN A 162 -1.03 -26.26 -15.67
C GLN A 162 -1.32 -27.36 -16.70
N HIS A 163 -2.55 -27.90 -16.73
CA HIS A 163 -2.93 -28.97 -17.66
C HIS A 163 -3.13 -28.45 -19.09
N ARG A 164 -3.26 -27.13 -19.25
CA ARG A 164 -3.34 -26.44 -20.54
C ARG A 164 -2.01 -25.81 -20.96
N ASP A 165 -0.97 -25.93 -20.13
CA ASP A 165 0.34 -25.29 -20.29
C ASP A 165 0.24 -23.81 -20.75
N PHE A 166 -0.59 -23.02 -20.06
CA PHE A 166 -0.94 -21.67 -20.53
C PHE A 166 0.25 -20.69 -20.57
N LEU A 167 1.34 -20.95 -19.83
CA LEU A 167 2.60 -20.16 -19.88
C LEU A 167 3.64 -20.75 -20.84
N LEU A 168 3.24 -21.62 -21.77
CA LEU A 168 4.14 -22.06 -22.84
C LEU A 168 4.55 -20.88 -23.74
N SER A 169 3.63 -19.98 -24.04
CA SER A 169 3.86 -18.76 -24.83
C SER A 169 2.85 -17.66 -24.46
N ALA A 170 3.13 -16.40 -24.81
CA ALA A 170 2.18 -15.30 -24.57
C ALA A 170 0.85 -15.51 -25.31
N THR A 171 0.89 -16.11 -26.51
CA THR A 171 -0.31 -16.50 -27.28
C THR A 171 -1.14 -17.54 -26.55
N LYS A 172 -0.51 -18.57 -25.95
CA LYS A 172 -1.24 -19.59 -25.16
C LYS A 172 -1.92 -18.99 -23.95
N PHE A 173 -1.29 -18.00 -23.34
CA PHE A 173 -1.86 -17.26 -22.22
C PHE A 173 -3.08 -16.44 -22.65
N GLU A 174 -2.97 -15.75 -23.77
CA GLU A 174 -4.08 -15.00 -24.38
C GLU A 174 -5.25 -15.91 -24.77
N GLU A 175 -4.97 -17.07 -25.40
CA GLU A 175 -5.98 -18.08 -25.72
C GLU A 175 -6.75 -18.53 -24.47
N PHE A 176 -6.03 -18.74 -23.36
CA PHE A 176 -6.64 -19.12 -22.09
C PHE A 176 -7.59 -18.05 -21.55
N LEU A 177 -7.17 -16.78 -21.56
CA LEU A 177 -7.94 -15.64 -21.05
C LEU A 177 -9.00 -15.11 -22.02
N SER A 178 -8.98 -15.55 -23.29
CA SER A 178 -10.00 -15.23 -24.30
C SER A 178 -11.28 -16.04 -24.11
N ASP A 179 -11.21 -17.17 -23.40
CA ASP A 179 -12.37 -17.93 -22.99
C ASP A 179 -13.15 -17.16 -21.89
N PRO A 180 -14.42 -16.78 -22.13
CA PRO A 180 -15.23 -16.07 -21.14
C PRO A 180 -15.37 -16.79 -19.80
N GLN A 181 -15.18 -18.12 -19.77
CA GLN A 181 -15.21 -18.89 -18.53
C GLN A 181 -13.96 -18.70 -17.66
N ASN A 182 -12.84 -18.28 -18.26
CA ASN A 182 -11.56 -18.08 -17.57
C ASN A 182 -11.22 -16.60 -17.35
N ASN A 183 -12.02 -15.68 -17.89
CA ASN A 183 -11.83 -14.24 -17.82
C ASN A 183 -12.72 -13.62 -16.72
N PRO A 184 -12.15 -13.09 -15.62
CA PRO A 184 -12.95 -12.54 -14.53
C PRO A 184 -13.96 -11.45 -14.93
N ASP A 185 -13.57 -10.56 -15.84
CA ASP A 185 -14.43 -9.46 -16.29
C ASP A 185 -15.63 -9.96 -17.09
N GLU A 186 -15.43 -10.91 -18.00
CA GLU A 186 -16.55 -11.52 -18.74
C GLU A 186 -17.48 -12.31 -17.82
N ARG A 187 -16.91 -13.04 -16.84
CA ARG A 187 -17.70 -13.74 -15.82
C ARG A 187 -18.57 -12.76 -15.03
N LEU A 188 -18.02 -11.62 -14.61
CA LEU A 188 -18.78 -10.61 -13.89
C LEU A 188 -19.93 -10.04 -14.74
N ARG A 189 -19.70 -9.76 -16.03
CA ARG A 189 -20.77 -9.27 -16.93
C ARG A 189 -21.94 -10.26 -17.00
N LEU A 190 -21.66 -11.55 -17.17
CA LEU A 190 -22.69 -12.59 -17.18
C LEU A 190 -23.46 -12.68 -15.86
N LEU A 191 -22.77 -12.58 -14.73
CA LEU A 191 -23.40 -12.56 -13.40
C LEU A 191 -24.29 -11.34 -13.20
N LEU A 192 -23.82 -10.14 -13.55
CA LEU A 192 -24.60 -8.90 -13.41
C LEU A 192 -25.85 -8.93 -14.29
N GLN A 193 -25.74 -9.39 -15.53
CA GLN A 193 -26.90 -9.58 -16.42
C GLN A 193 -27.91 -10.59 -15.84
N GLY A 194 -27.43 -11.71 -15.29
CA GLY A 194 -28.27 -12.74 -14.70
C GLY A 194 -29.01 -12.25 -13.44
N VAL A 195 -28.29 -11.59 -12.53
CA VAL A 195 -28.81 -11.08 -11.26
C VAL A 195 -29.73 -9.87 -11.46
N LYS A 196 -29.42 -8.96 -12.40
CA LYS A 196 -30.29 -7.83 -12.73
C LYS A 196 -31.68 -8.29 -13.19
N LYS A 197 -31.75 -9.38 -13.96
CA LYS A 197 -33.02 -9.99 -14.41
C LYS A 197 -33.71 -10.79 -13.30
N ARG A 198 -32.95 -11.42 -12.41
CA ARG A 198 -33.45 -12.31 -11.35
C ARG A 198 -32.74 -12.05 -10.02
N PRO A 199 -33.09 -10.97 -9.29
CA PRO A 199 -32.38 -10.61 -8.07
C PRO A 199 -32.39 -11.69 -6.98
N TRP A 200 -33.44 -12.53 -6.94
CA TRP A 200 -33.54 -13.67 -6.01
C TRP A 200 -32.41 -14.69 -6.15
N LEU A 201 -31.68 -14.71 -7.28
CA LEU A 201 -30.50 -15.57 -7.43
C LEU A 201 -29.47 -15.32 -6.32
N LEU A 202 -29.35 -14.09 -5.82
CA LEU A 202 -28.41 -13.74 -4.75
C LEU A 202 -28.63 -14.53 -3.44
N THR A 203 -29.83 -15.08 -3.23
CA THR A 203 -30.13 -15.93 -2.06
C THR A 203 -29.70 -17.38 -2.24
N LYS A 204 -29.29 -17.79 -3.44
CA LYS A 204 -28.87 -19.15 -3.77
C LYS A 204 -27.39 -19.39 -3.46
N SER A 205 -26.93 -20.63 -3.56
CA SER A 205 -25.52 -20.99 -3.41
C SER A 205 -24.66 -20.41 -4.55
N ARG A 206 -23.34 -20.32 -4.38
CA ARG A 206 -22.43 -19.81 -5.42
C ARG A 206 -22.53 -20.62 -6.71
N LYS A 207 -22.63 -21.95 -6.59
CA LYS A 207 -22.81 -22.87 -7.72
C LYS A 207 -24.10 -22.59 -8.49
N GLU A 208 -25.24 -22.53 -7.79
CA GLU A 208 -26.54 -22.24 -8.43
C GLU A 208 -26.55 -20.87 -9.12
N ILE A 209 -25.90 -19.85 -8.54
CA ILE A 209 -25.76 -18.53 -9.16
C ILE A 209 -24.95 -18.62 -10.45
N ALA A 210 -23.78 -19.26 -10.40
CA ALA A 210 -22.90 -19.41 -11.55
C ALA A 210 -23.61 -20.14 -12.71
N GLU A 211 -24.19 -21.32 -12.43
CA GLU A 211 -24.90 -22.14 -13.41
C GLU A 211 -26.09 -21.38 -14.02
N ALA A 212 -26.88 -20.69 -13.19
CA ALA A 212 -28.01 -19.90 -13.66
C ALA A 212 -27.59 -18.71 -14.56
N CYS A 213 -26.34 -18.25 -14.45
CA CYS A 213 -25.76 -17.19 -15.27
C CYS A 213 -24.91 -17.73 -16.44
N GLY A 214 -24.92 -19.05 -16.69
CA GLY A 214 -24.17 -19.65 -17.80
C GLY A 214 -22.66 -19.78 -17.54
N LEU A 215 -22.26 -19.79 -16.27
CA LEU A 215 -20.86 -19.96 -15.86
C LEU A 215 -20.58 -21.35 -15.33
N HIS A 216 -19.38 -21.84 -15.60
CA HIS A 216 -18.81 -22.97 -14.88
C HIS A 216 -18.44 -22.51 -13.46
N TYR A 217 -18.97 -23.22 -12.48
CA TYR A 217 -18.58 -23.07 -11.08
C TYR A 217 -17.31 -23.89 -10.81
N ASN A 218 -16.22 -23.20 -10.51
CA ASN A 218 -14.99 -23.84 -10.07
C ASN A 218 -15.00 -23.89 -8.54
N GLU A 219 -14.95 -25.09 -7.96
CA GLU A 219 -14.75 -25.20 -6.51
C GLU A 219 -13.38 -24.64 -6.10
N PRO A 220 -13.22 -24.14 -4.86
CA PRO A 220 -11.94 -23.70 -4.34
C PRO A 220 -10.84 -24.76 -4.53
N SER A 221 -9.66 -24.32 -4.97
CA SER A 221 -8.53 -25.23 -5.18
C SER A 221 -8.09 -25.89 -3.87
N THR A 222 -7.85 -27.19 -3.94
CA THR A 222 -7.22 -27.95 -2.86
C THR A 222 -5.75 -27.57 -2.71
N LYS A 223 -5.14 -27.87 -1.55
CA LYS A 223 -3.70 -27.64 -1.32
C LYS A 223 -2.82 -28.34 -2.36
N ASN A 224 -3.20 -29.55 -2.79
CA ASN A 224 -2.49 -30.29 -3.83
C ASN A 224 -2.55 -29.58 -5.19
N GLU A 225 -3.72 -29.09 -5.59
CA GLU A 225 -3.87 -28.37 -6.86
C GLU A 225 -3.05 -27.08 -6.86
N VAL A 226 -3.06 -26.35 -5.74
CA VAL A 226 -2.22 -25.17 -5.56
C VAL A 226 -0.73 -25.51 -5.65
N ALA A 227 -0.28 -26.54 -4.95
CA ALA A 227 1.12 -26.96 -4.94
C ALA A 227 1.61 -27.36 -6.34
N ASN A 228 0.77 -28.10 -7.09
CA ASN A 228 1.05 -28.47 -8.47
C ASN A 228 1.15 -27.22 -9.37
N TYR A 229 0.21 -26.29 -9.25
CA TYR A 229 0.25 -25.02 -9.98
C TYR A 229 1.53 -24.21 -9.69
N LEU A 230 1.90 -24.08 -8.42
CA LEU A 230 3.13 -23.36 -8.04
C LEU A 230 4.38 -24.05 -8.58
N THR A 231 4.42 -25.39 -8.51
CA THR A 231 5.50 -26.20 -9.10
C THR A 231 5.59 -25.99 -10.61
N TYR A 232 4.45 -25.94 -11.29
CA TYR A 232 4.37 -25.63 -12.73
C TYR A 232 4.92 -24.23 -13.05
N LEU A 233 4.58 -23.20 -12.27
CA LEU A 233 5.14 -21.86 -12.49
C LEU A 233 6.66 -21.84 -12.28
N TRP A 234 7.13 -22.46 -11.19
CA TRP A 234 8.57 -22.55 -10.89
C TRP A 234 9.35 -23.33 -11.93
N SER A 235 8.75 -24.35 -12.55
CA SER A 235 9.40 -25.12 -13.63
C SER A 235 9.67 -24.28 -14.88
N LYS A 236 9.09 -23.08 -14.99
CA LYS A 236 9.35 -22.13 -16.07
C LYS A 236 10.51 -21.16 -15.75
N THR A 237 11.17 -21.30 -14.61
CA THR A 237 12.30 -20.47 -14.18
C THR A 237 13.63 -21.25 -14.26
N PRO A 238 14.80 -20.59 -14.27
CA PRO A 238 16.12 -21.23 -14.27
C PRO A 238 16.41 -22.14 -13.09
N THR A 239 15.74 -21.92 -11.95
CA THR A 239 15.84 -22.73 -10.73
C THR A 239 14.49 -23.33 -10.39
N PRO A 240 14.11 -24.46 -11.02
CA PRO A 240 12.87 -25.15 -10.72
C PRO A 240 12.80 -25.58 -9.25
N HIS A 241 11.64 -25.38 -8.64
CA HIS A 241 11.33 -25.82 -7.29
C HIS A 241 10.03 -26.62 -7.30
N VAL A 242 10.04 -27.74 -6.57
CA VAL A 242 8.83 -28.52 -6.30
C VAL A 242 8.26 -28.05 -4.98
N ILE A 243 7.00 -27.62 -5.01
CA ILE A 243 6.26 -27.17 -3.82
C ILE A 243 5.41 -28.33 -3.33
N ALA A 244 5.54 -28.67 -2.05
CA ALA A 244 4.75 -29.71 -1.41
C ALA A 244 3.42 -29.14 -0.85
N SER A 245 2.40 -29.97 -0.74
CA SER A 245 1.05 -29.55 -0.32
C SER A 245 1.00 -29.00 1.10
N GLU A 246 1.89 -29.50 1.95
CA GLU A 246 2.04 -29.15 3.36
C GLU A 246 2.61 -27.74 3.53
N MET A 247 3.26 -27.20 2.49
CA MET A 247 3.75 -25.82 2.46
C MET A 247 2.63 -24.81 2.15
N ILE A 248 1.44 -25.29 1.78
CA ILE A 248 0.30 -24.43 1.45
C ILE A 248 -0.51 -24.15 2.73
N GLY A 249 -0.48 -22.89 3.15
CA GLY A 249 -1.30 -22.38 4.24
C GLY A 249 -2.80 -22.44 3.93
N ASP A 250 -3.62 -22.30 4.98
CA ASP A 250 -5.06 -22.23 4.81
C ASP A 250 -5.49 -20.88 4.23
N THR A 251 -6.60 -20.88 3.49
CA THR A 251 -7.18 -19.63 2.99
C THR A 251 -7.84 -18.89 4.16
N PRO A 252 -7.49 -17.62 4.43
CA PRO A 252 -8.10 -16.88 5.53
C PRO A 252 -9.60 -16.67 5.29
N ASN A 253 -10.39 -16.59 6.36
CA ASN A 253 -11.80 -16.22 6.26
C ASN A 253 -11.94 -14.71 5.96
N GLY A 254 -13.14 -14.27 5.57
CA GLY A 254 -13.39 -12.88 5.16
C GLY A 254 -13.11 -11.82 6.23
N GLU A 255 -13.34 -12.13 7.51
CA GLU A 255 -13.04 -11.22 8.62
C GLU A 255 -11.53 -11.05 8.78
N GLN A 256 -10.78 -12.16 8.77
CA GLN A 256 -9.32 -12.14 8.83
C GLN A 256 -8.72 -11.40 7.62
N LEU A 257 -9.30 -11.55 6.42
CA LEU A 257 -8.85 -10.83 5.24
C LEU A 257 -8.99 -9.32 5.39
N PHE A 258 -10.09 -8.85 5.99
CA PHE A 258 -10.29 -7.44 6.26
C PHE A 258 -9.31 -6.93 7.31
N LEU A 259 -9.10 -7.68 8.40
CA LEU A 259 -8.08 -7.33 9.41
C LEU A 259 -6.68 -7.25 8.78
N ASN A 260 -6.30 -8.22 7.96
CA ASN A 260 -5.02 -8.22 7.24
C ASN A 260 -4.88 -7.00 6.30
N ALA A 261 -5.96 -6.60 5.63
CA ALA A 261 -5.96 -5.40 4.81
C ALA A 261 -5.65 -4.16 5.65
N PHE A 262 -6.32 -4.01 6.80
CA PHE A 262 -6.08 -2.91 7.75
C PHE A 262 -4.68 -2.94 8.34
N GLU A 263 -4.16 -4.09 8.73
CA GLU A 263 -2.80 -4.23 9.26
C GLU A 263 -1.72 -3.93 8.20
N SER A 264 -2.06 -4.08 6.92
CA SER A 264 -1.17 -3.77 5.80
C SER A 264 -1.25 -2.30 5.34
N LEU A 265 -2.10 -1.50 5.98
CA LEU A 265 -2.41 -0.14 5.55
C LEU A 265 -1.28 0.83 5.84
N ARG A 266 -0.86 1.55 4.79
CA ARG A 266 0.15 2.60 4.87
C ARG A 266 -0.52 3.96 4.70
N ILE A 267 -0.34 4.87 5.66
CA ILE A 267 -0.77 6.28 5.48
C ILE A 267 0.47 7.12 5.31
N THR A 268 0.72 7.60 4.10
CA THR A 268 1.98 8.27 3.77
C THR A 268 1.80 9.21 2.58
N ASN A 269 2.83 10.01 2.30
CA ASN A 269 2.97 10.68 1.02
C ASN A 269 3.21 9.63 -0.09
N LEU A 270 2.18 9.32 -0.88
CA LEU A 270 2.30 8.38 -2.02
C LEU A 270 3.21 8.93 -3.13
N ASN A 271 3.47 10.24 -3.15
CA ASN A 271 4.41 10.89 -4.06
C ASN A 271 5.86 10.85 -3.53
N LEU A 272 6.13 10.19 -2.39
CA LEU A 272 7.51 9.83 -2.02
C LEU A 272 8.12 8.78 -2.94
N ASP A 273 7.39 8.31 -3.97
CA ASP A 273 7.99 7.64 -5.11
C ASP A 273 8.96 8.61 -5.81
N PHE A 274 10.25 8.50 -5.48
CA PHE A 274 11.29 9.41 -5.97
C PHE A 274 11.45 9.35 -7.49
N ARG A 275 10.91 8.32 -8.16
CA ARG A 275 10.95 8.14 -9.61
C ARG A 275 10.30 9.27 -10.40
N ASP A 276 9.19 9.83 -9.89
CA ASP A 276 8.32 10.71 -10.70
C ASP A 276 8.42 12.20 -10.31
N THR A 277 9.13 12.52 -9.23
CA THR A 277 9.06 13.87 -8.61
C THR A 277 10.40 14.38 -8.07
N SER A 278 11.49 13.61 -8.21
CA SER A 278 12.83 14.07 -7.81
C SER A 278 13.66 14.53 -9.01
N VAL A 279 14.57 15.46 -8.78
CA VAL A 279 15.63 15.80 -9.72
C VAL A 279 16.84 14.93 -9.36
N PRO A 280 17.23 13.96 -10.21
CA PRO A 280 18.44 13.19 -10.01
C PRO A 280 19.66 14.11 -10.17
N LEU A 281 20.54 14.13 -9.17
CA LEU A 281 21.81 14.83 -9.22
C LEU A 281 22.93 13.81 -9.38
N TYR A 282 23.70 13.97 -10.45
CA TYR A 282 24.74 13.03 -10.87
C TYR A 282 26.07 13.28 -10.15
N SER A 283 26.34 14.52 -9.74
CA SER A 283 27.52 14.89 -8.96
C SER A 283 27.17 15.09 -7.49
N ASN A 284 28.04 14.60 -6.61
CA ASN A 284 27.96 14.91 -5.18
C ASN A 284 28.18 16.39 -4.90
N ASP A 285 28.94 17.10 -5.75
CA ASP A 285 29.12 18.55 -5.61
C ASP A 285 27.81 19.30 -5.86
N ASP A 286 27.00 18.85 -6.83
CA ASP A 286 25.66 19.40 -7.07
C ASP A 286 24.74 19.13 -5.89
N PHE A 287 24.86 17.95 -5.26
CA PHE A 287 24.07 17.62 -4.07
C PHE A 287 24.50 18.46 -2.85
N ILE A 288 25.79 18.69 -2.68
CA ILE A 288 26.36 19.54 -1.62
C ILE A 288 25.94 21.00 -1.79
N PHE A 289 25.83 21.49 -3.03
CA PHE A 289 25.37 22.86 -3.32
C PHE A 289 24.04 23.20 -2.65
N TYR A 290 23.13 22.22 -2.52
CA TYR A 290 21.83 22.40 -1.87
C TYR A 290 21.83 22.15 -0.35
N ALA A 291 22.97 21.80 0.26
CA ALA A 291 23.03 21.44 1.68
C ALA A 291 22.57 22.58 2.60
N ASP A 292 22.97 23.82 2.30
CA ASP A 292 22.66 25.00 3.12
C ASP A 292 21.16 25.36 3.14
N VAL A 293 20.42 24.96 2.11
CA VAL A 293 18.97 25.19 2.00
C VAL A 293 18.13 23.96 2.35
N THR A 294 18.80 22.84 2.68
CA THR A 294 18.15 21.56 3.00
C THR A 294 17.73 21.49 4.46
N GLU A 295 16.45 21.20 4.70
CA GLU A 295 15.90 21.07 6.05
C GLU A 295 15.86 19.60 6.53
N ALA A 296 15.71 18.67 5.60
CA ALA A 296 15.64 17.25 5.88
C ALA A 296 16.36 16.41 4.84
N VAL A 297 16.96 15.31 5.30
CA VAL A 297 17.56 14.29 4.46
C VAL A 297 16.96 12.94 4.83
N PHE A 298 16.44 12.25 3.82
CA PHE A 298 16.02 10.86 3.92
C PHE A 298 17.09 9.97 3.32
N TYR A 299 17.47 8.87 3.99
CA TYR A 299 18.45 7.93 3.46
C TYR A 299 17.98 6.47 3.55
N THR A 300 18.42 5.66 2.59
CA THR A 300 18.07 4.24 2.48
C THR A 300 19.18 3.44 1.81
N GLU A 301 19.42 2.23 2.29
CA GLU A 301 20.40 1.31 1.72
C GLU A 301 19.87 0.57 0.47
N ALA A 302 20.80 0.13 -0.38
CA ALA A 302 20.55 -0.72 -1.54
C ALA A 302 19.88 -2.04 -1.18
N GLY A 303 18.98 -2.50 -2.04
CA GLY A 303 18.14 -3.67 -1.79
C GLY A 303 16.88 -3.40 -0.97
N GLN A 304 16.74 -2.20 -0.39
CA GLN A 304 15.43 -1.74 0.08
C GLN A 304 14.64 -1.15 -1.11
N ARG A 305 13.30 -1.27 -1.08
CA ARG A 305 12.34 -0.99 -2.19
C ARG A 305 12.48 0.39 -2.88
N PHE A 306 13.33 1.27 -2.37
CA PHE A 306 13.59 2.62 -2.86
C PHE A 306 14.57 2.70 -4.04
N ILE A 307 15.52 1.76 -4.19
CA ILE A 307 16.47 1.78 -5.31
C ILE A 307 15.87 0.95 -6.46
N THR A 308 15.21 1.65 -7.38
CA THR A 308 14.54 1.03 -8.54
C THR A 308 15.45 1.00 -9.76
N PRO A 309 15.24 0.10 -10.73
CA PRO A 309 15.99 0.11 -12.00
C PRO A 309 15.91 1.46 -12.74
N ALA A 310 14.77 2.14 -12.65
CA ALA A 310 14.59 3.48 -13.21
C ALA A 310 15.47 4.53 -12.52
N LEU A 311 15.60 4.46 -11.18
CA LEU A 311 16.50 5.33 -10.43
C LEU A 311 17.98 5.02 -10.74
N VAL A 312 18.34 3.74 -10.83
CA VAL A 312 19.69 3.29 -11.24
C VAL A 312 20.03 3.80 -12.63
N HIS A 313 19.11 3.66 -13.59
CA HIS A 313 19.25 4.20 -14.94
C HIS A 313 19.35 5.74 -14.91
N ALA A 314 18.47 6.39 -14.16
CA ALA A 314 18.45 7.84 -14.02
C ALA A 314 19.73 8.38 -13.39
N LEU A 315 20.39 7.65 -12.49
CA LEU A 315 21.64 8.06 -11.84
C LEU A 315 22.89 7.57 -12.60
N GLY A 316 22.74 6.67 -13.58
CA GLY A 316 23.83 6.09 -14.36
C GLY A 316 24.73 5.11 -13.59
N GLN A 317 24.37 4.75 -12.35
CA GLN A 317 25.13 3.85 -11.48
C GLN A 317 24.22 3.16 -10.45
N SER A 318 24.66 1.99 -9.96
CA SER A 318 24.00 1.27 -8.86
C SER A 318 24.53 1.74 -7.50
N PRO A 319 23.76 2.48 -6.69
CA PRO A 319 24.20 2.94 -5.38
C PRO A 319 24.22 1.84 -4.32
N ASP A 320 25.09 2.00 -3.31
CA ASP A 320 24.96 1.32 -2.01
C ASP A 320 23.93 2.03 -1.12
N VAL A 321 23.80 3.36 -1.27
CA VAL A 321 22.93 4.22 -0.48
C VAL A 321 22.32 5.28 -1.38
N ALA A 322 21.01 5.49 -1.26
CA ALA A 322 20.34 6.64 -1.85
C ALA A 322 20.08 7.71 -0.77
N LEU A 323 20.42 8.96 -1.09
CA LEU A 323 20.12 10.12 -0.25
C LEU A 323 19.12 11.01 -1.00
N ALA A 324 18.07 11.43 -0.30
CA ALA A 324 17.12 12.40 -0.80
C ALA A 324 17.11 13.65 0.11
N ALA A 325 17.48 14.80 -0.46
CA ALA A 325 17.47 16.10 0.20
C ALA A 325 16.17 16.85 -0.09
N PHE A 326 15.64 17.48 0.96
CA PHE A 326 14.40 18.26 0.94
C PHE A 326 14.69 19.71 1.34
N PRO A 327 14.82 20.62 0.37
CA PRO A 327 14.98 22.04 0.59
C PRO A 327 13.76 22.69 1.24
N LYS A 328 13.98 23.76 2.00
CA LYS A 328 12.91 24.56 2.59
C LYS A 328 12.08 25.25 1.52
N GLY A 329 10.76 25.14 1.58
CA GLY A 329 9.83 25.93 0.77
C GLY A 329 9.77 25.55 -0.71
N ASP A 330 10.61 24.62 -1.16
CA ASP A 330 10.57 24.07 -2.51
C ASP A 330 9.78 22.76 -2.54
N LYS A 331 9.13 22.49 -3.67
CA LYS A 331 8.55 21.18 -4.00
C LYS A 331 9.58 20.26 -4.65
N VAL A 332 10.71 20.80 -5.10
CA VAL A 332 11.78 20.01 -5.72
C VAL A 332 12.56 19.28 -4.63
N LYS A 333 12.61 17.96 -4.75
CA LYS A 333 13.47 17.08 -3.95
C LYS A 333 14.64 16.61 -4.81
N TYR A 334 15.84 16.59 -4.24
CA TYR A 334 17.05 16.16 -4.93
C TYR A 334 17.42 14.77 -4.48
N ILE A 335 17.77 13.88 -5.42
CA ILE A 335 18.21 12.52 -5.10
C ILE A 335 19.59 12.25 -5.69
N THR A 336 20.43 11.54 -4.94
CA THR A 336 21.75 11.10 -5.41
C THR A 336 22.05 9.66 -4.99
N ALA A 337 22.91 9.01 -5.78
CA ALA A 337 23.46 7.68 -5.54
C ALA A 337 24.85 7.80 -4.88
N ASN A 338 25.07 7.09 -3.78
CA ASN A 338 26.33 7.13 -3.05
C ASN A 338 26.87 5.73 -2.72
N SER A 339 28.21 5.63 -2.63
CA SER A 339 28.85 4.58 -1.84
C SER A 339 28.53 4.78 -0.36
N ARG A 340 28.68 3.72 0.45
CA ARG A 340 28.50 3.84 1.91
C ARG A 340 29.37 4.94 2.51
N GLU A 341 30.66 4.94 2.22
CA GLU A 341 31.63 5.90 2.76
C GLU A 341 31.26 7.35 2.44
N ASN A 342 30.88 7.62 1.19
CA ASN A 342 30.47 8.97 0.77
C ASN A 342 29.18 9.39 1.47
N ALA A 343 28.20 8.50 1.62
CA ALA A 343 26.97 8.80 2.34
C ALA A 343 27.24 9.17 3.81
N VAL A 344 28.16 8.45 4.48
CA VAL A 344 28.60 8.78 5.85
C VAL A 344 29.21 10.19 5.90
N SER A 345 30.12 10.50 4.98
CA SER A 345 30.76 11.82 4.89
C SER A 345 29.74 12.95 4.68
N LEU A 346 28.78 12.76 3.77
CA LEU A 346 27.72 13.74 3.49
C LEU A 346 26.81 13.97 4.71
N LEU A 347 26.38 12.90 5.37
CA LEU A 347 25.46 12.96 6.52
C LEU A 347 26.13 13.59 7.76
N ASN A 348 27.42 13.35 7.96
CA ASN A 348 28.17 13.89 9.10
C ASN A 348 28.78 15.29 8.83
N GLY A 349 28.90 15.68 7.56
CA GLY A 349 29.47 16.96 7.14
C GLY A 349 28.37 17.93 6.67
N PRO A 350 28.18 18.12 5.35
CA PRO A 350 27.24 19.10 4.78
C PRO A 350 25.82 19.01 5.36
N PHE A 351 25.29 17.82 5.59
CA PHE A 351 23.90 17.62 6.05
C PHE A 351 23.77 17.41 7.57
N ARG A 352 24.82 17.71 8.34
CA ARG A 352 24.86 17.41 9.79
C ARG A 352 23.72 18.08 10.57
N THR A 353 23.31 19.28 10.18
CA THR A 353 22.29 20.09 10.87
C THR A 353 20.86 19.84 10.36
N CYS A 354 20.71 19.09 9.27
CA CYS A 354 19.41 18.72 8.70
C CYS A 354 18.70 17.70 9.60
N THR A 355 17.39 17.59 9.46
CA THR A 355 16.65 16.48 10.08
C THR A 355 16.97 15.19 9.31
N GLN A 356 17.56 14.20 9.97
CA GLN A 356 17.83 12.90 9.38
C GLN A 356 16.66 11.95 9.62
N ILE A 357 16.09 11.40 8.54
CA ILE A 357 14.93 10.50 8.57
C ILE A 357 15.33 9.17 7.93
N VAL A 358 15.03 8.05 8.59
CA VAL A 358 15.30 6.70 8.09
C VAL A 358 14.09 5.79 8.30
N LYS A 359 13.94 4.75 7.48
CA LYS A 359 12.97 3.67 7.73
C LYS A 359 13.50 2.74 8.83
N HIS A 360 12.59 2.12 9.57
CA HIS A 360 12.92 1.22 10.70
C HIS A 360 13.99 0.17 10.40
N LEU A 361 14.06 -0.37 9.18
CA LEU A 361 15.08 -1.36 8.82
C LEU A 361 16.51 -0.82 8.83
N GLY A 362 16.70 0.49 8.69
CA GLY A 362 18.00 1.16 8.69
C GLY A 362 18.52 1.62 10.06
N PHE A 363 17.83 1.26 11.15
CA PHE A 363 18.20 1.66 12.50
C PHE A 363 18.06 0.49 13.49
N ASP A 364 18.95 0.44 14.47
CA ASP A 364 18.89 -0.52 15.58
C ASP A 364 18.57 0.22 16.88
N ILE A 365 17.38 -0.07 17.43
CA ILE A 365 16.86 0.54 18.66
C ILE A 365 17.56 0.04 19.92
N VAL A 366 18.14 -1.16 19.90
CA VAL A 366 18.79 -1.74 21.09
C VAL A 366 20.16 -1.13 21.29
N THR A 367 20.93 -1.03 20.20
CA THR A 367 22.27 -0.43 20.23
C THR A 367 22.24 1.09 20.06
N ASN A 368 21.09 1.65 19.70
CA ASN A 368 20.92 3.07 19.37
C ASN A 368 21.89 3.54 18.28
N THR A 369 21.98 2.76 17.20
CA THR A 369 22.91 3.04 16.08
C THR A 369 22.27 2.89 14.71
N PRO A 370 22.66 3.71 13.71
CA PRO A 370 22.29 3.48 12.32
C PRO A 370 22.92 2.19 11.78
N LYS A 371 22.18 1.43 10.98
CA LYS A 371 22.72 0.22 10.33
C LYS A 371 23.66 0.52 9.16
N LEU A 372 23.55 1.72 8.59
CA LEU A 372 24.44 2.19 7.54
C LEU A 372 25.90 2.17 8.00
N SER A 373 26.17 2.81 9.14
CA SER A 373 27.47 2.84 9.80
C SER A 373 27.31 3.38 11.23
N PRO A 374 28.05 2.86 12.22
CA PRO A 374 28.09 3.42 13.57
C PRO A 374 28.72 4.82 13.64
N GLU A 375 29.42 5.26 12.60
CA GLU A 375 30.00 6.60 12.52
C GLU A 375 28.97 7.68 12.16
N VAL A 376 27.86 7.29 11.55
CA VAL A 376 26.77 8.22 11.26
C VAL A 376 26.09 8.58 12.57
N ARG A 377 25.87 9.87 12.81
CA ARG A 377 25.10 10.29 13.99
C ARG A 377 23.73 9.64 14.01
N GLN A 378 23.11 9.52 15.18
CA GLN A 378 21.75 9.03 15.27
C GLN A 378 20.82 9.85 14.37
N PRO A 379 19.88 9.20 13.64
CA PRO A 379 18.84 9.93 12.94
C PRO A 379 18.00 10.69 13.96
N ASN A 380 17.24 11.68 13.48
CA ASN A 380 16.28 12.36 14.34
C ASN A 380 14.95 11.60 14.39
N ILE A 381 14.60 10.94 13.28
CA ILE A 381 13.32 10.24 13.12
C ILE A 381 13.50 8.88 12.44
N VAL A 382 12.86 7.86 13.02
CA VAL A 382 12.70 6.53 12.44
C VAL A 382 11.23 6.31 12.10
N ILE A 383 10.92 6.05 10.84
CA ILE A 383 9.54 5.87 10.37
C ILE A 383 9.19 4.41 10.11
N TYR A 384 7.96 4.05 10.47
CA TYR A 384 7.36 2.72 10.29
C TYR A 384 6.22 2.81 9.29
N ASP A 385 6.16 1.85 8.35
CA ASP A 385 5.13 1.82 7.31
C ASP A 385 3.78 1.34 7.85
N ILE A 386 3.81 0.38 8.79
CA ILE A 386 2.65 -0.31 9.35
C ILE A 386 2.87 -0.63 10.84
N PRO A 387 1.79 -0.82 11.63
CA PRO A 387 1.90 -1.02 13.07
C PRO A 387 2.62 -2.30 13.46
N ARG A 388 2.46 -3.36 12.64
CA ARG A 388 3.12 -4.65 12.87
C ARG A 388 4.64 -4.54 12.87
N ASP A 389 5.22 -3.71 12.00
CA ASP A 389 6.66 -3.52 11.92
C ASP A 389 7.18 -2.83 13.20
N MET A 390 6.45 -1.83 13.70
CA MET A 390 6.79 -1.16 14.97
C MET A 390 6.66 -2.11 16.15
N PHE A 391 5.57 -2.87 16.22
CA PHE A 391 5.36 -3.88 17.25
C PHE A 391 6.53 -4.86 17.32
N ALA A 392 6.89 -5.49 16.20
CA ALA A 392 7.94 -6.50 16.14
C ALA A 392 9.31 -5.95 16.56
N VAL A 393 9.66 -4.73 16.12
CA VAL A 393 10.93 -4.09 16.47
C VAL A 393 10.97 -3.75 17.97
N VAL A 394 9.90 -3.16 18.51
CA VAL A 394 9.84 -2.78 19.93
C VAL A 394 9.81 -4.02 20.83
N GLU A 395 9.07 -5.06 20.45
CA GLU A 395 9.02 -6.33 21.20
C GLU A 395 10.40 -6.98 21.27
N ALA A 396 11.07 -7.11 20.12
CA ALA A 396 12.42 -7.66 20.06
C ALA A 396 13.41 -6.85 20.91
N ALA A 397 13.29 -5.52 20.91
CA ALA A 397 14.13 -4.64 21.72
C ALA A 397 13.91 -4.84 23.22
N MET A 398 12.64 -4.93 23.65
CA MET A 398 12.27 -5.16 25.05
C MET A 398 12.69 -6.54 25.57
N GLN A 399 12.77 -7.53 24.68
CA GLN A 399 13.30 -8.86 24.97
C GLN A 399 14.83 -8.85 25.11
N GLN A 400 15.53 -8.10 24.28
CA GLN A 400 16.99 -7.98 24.32
C GLN A 400 17.49 -7.09 25.47
N ASN A 401 16.71 -6.07 25.83
CA ASN A 401 17.03 -5.15 26.93
C ASN A 401 15.79 -4.85 27.78
N ALA A 402 15.71 -5.49 28.95
CA ALA A 402 14.59 -5.36 29.88
C ALA A 402 14.51 -3.96 30.55
N GLU A 403 15.61 -3.20 30.55
CA GLU A 403 15.70 -1.89 31.17
C GLU A 403 15.27 -0.74 30.25
N LEU A 404 14.93 -1.03 28.98
CA LEU A 404 14.36 -0.01 28.11
C LEU A 404 13.08 0.56 28.73
N ARG A 405 13.04 1.89 28.80
CA ARG A 405 11.88 2.68 29.18
C ARG A 405 11.52 3.58 28.02
N PHE A 406 10.23 3.78 27.84
CA PHE A 406 9.69 4.49 26.70
C PHE A 406 8.91 5.72 27.16
N LYS A 407 8.83 6.71 26.27
CA LYS A 407 7.80 7.74 26.31
C LYS A 407 7.00 7.64 25.03
N TYR A 408 5.70 7.90 25.10
CA TYR A 408 4.89 7.88 23.90
C TYR A 408 3.84 8.99 23.87
N ARG A 409 3.42 9.35 22.67
CA ARG A 409 2.24 10.17 22.40
C ARG A 409 1.43 9.49 21.31
N HIS A 410 0.14 9.33 21.57
CA HIS A 410 -0.82 8.94 20.55
C HIS A 410 -1.72 10.14 20.26
N ILE A 411 -1.78 10.58 19.00
CA ILE A 411 -2.47 11.79 18.62
C ILE A 411 -3.14 11.64 17.24
N GLY A 412 -4.36 12.14 17.11
CA GLY A 412 -5.02 12.32 15.82
C GLY A 412 -4.54 13.59 15.14
N ALA A 413 -4.60 13.66 13.81
CA ALA A 413 -4.32 14.92 13.07
C ALA A 413 -5.15 16.12 13.56
N SER A 414 -6.37 15.87 14.01
CA SER A 414 -7.23 16.75 14.79
C SER A 414 -8.15 15.86 15.65
N ASP A 415 -9.00 16.47 16.47
CA ASP A 415 -10.09 15.77 17.15
C ASP A 415 -10.92 14.96 16.13
N ASP A 416 -11.18 13.70 16.46
CA ASP A 416 -11.89 12.71 15.66
C ASP A 416 -11.36 12.46 14.23
N HIS A 417 -10.17 12.94 13.89
CA HIS A 417 -9.60 12.73 12.56
C HIS A 417 -9.24 11.25 12.34
N PRO A 418 -9.52 10.65 11.17
CA PRO A 418 -9.24 9.23 10.93
C PRO A 418 -7.75 8.92 10.87
N PHE A 419 -6.91 9.88 10.46
CA PHE A 419 -5.45 9.70 10.51
C PHE A 419 -4.91 9.93 11.92
N GLN A 420 -4.25 8.90 12.42
CA GLN A 420 -3.70 8.79 13.76
C GLN A 420 -2.20 8.59 13.68
N MET A 421 -1.49 9.02 14.71
CA MET A 421 -0.05 8.83 14.84
C MET A 421 0.34 8.37 16.22
N LEU A 422 1.33 7.49 16.25
CA LEU A 422 2.03 7.09 17.45
C LEU A 422 3.48 7.54 17.35
N TRP A 423 3.89 8.32 18.33
CA TRP A 423 5.28 8.70 18.56
C TRP A 423 5.78 7.95 19.77
N ILE A 424 6.95 7.33 19.65
CA ILE A 424 7.65 6.65 20.73
C ILE A 424 9.06 7.21 20.80
N ALA A 425 9.53 7.53 21.99
CA ALA A 425 10.92 7.82 22.28
C ALA A 425 11.41 6.81 23.33
N VAL A 426 12.67 6.38 23.22
CA VAL A 426 13.32 5.65 24.31
C VAL A 426 13.89 6.70 25.27
N GLU A 427 13.71 6.51 26.58
CA GLU A 427 14.14 7.51 27.56
C GLU A 427 15.65 7.77 27.48
N GLY A 428 16.02 9.04 27.32
CA GLY A 428 17.43 9.47 27.21
C GLY A 428 18.07 9.21 25.85
N GLN A 429 17.30 8.83 24.83
CA GLN A 429 17.81 8.53 23.49
C GLN A 429 17.06 9.31 22.40
N GLU A 430 17.79 9.80 21.41
CA GLU A 430 17.27 9.99 20.04
C GLU A 430 17.33 8.63 19.33
N PRO A 431 16.52 8.31 18.30
CA PRO A 431 15.50 9.11 17.59
C PRO A 431 14.07 9.03 18.15
N PHE A 432 13.18 9.84 17.57
CA PHE A 432 11.74 9.58 17.63
C PHE A 432 11.33 8.47 16.66
N HIS A 433 10.63 7.47 17.15
CA HIS A 433 10.02 6.40 16.37
C HIS A 433 8.57 6.78 16.05
N VAL A 434 8.25 6.90 14.76
CA VAL A 434 6.96 7.43 14.30
C VAL A 434 6.23 6.43 13.41
N LEU A 435 4.97 6.19 13.77
CA LEU A 435 4.02 5.38 13.01
C LEU A 435 2.78 6.21 12.69
N THR A 436 2.33 6.13 11.45
CA THR A 436 1.06 6.69 10.97
C THR A 436 0.07 5.56 10.69
N HIS A 437 -1.21 5.78 10.98
CA HIS A 437 -2.25 4.81 10.64
C HIS A 437 -3.61 5.46 10.42
N TYR A 438 -4.54 4.69 9.85
CA TYR A 438 -5.96 5.00 9.85
C TYR A 438 -6.64 4.36 11.06
N GLY A 439 -7.25 5.18 11.91
CA GLY A 439 -7.82 4.78 13.19
C GLY A 439 -6.77 4.22 14.15
N ASN A 440 -7.25 3.63 15.24
CA ASN A 440 -6.39 3.17 16.34
C ASN A 440 -5.97 1.69 16.21
N ALA A 441 -6.43 1.00 15.16
CA ALA A 441 -6.14 -0.41 14.95
C ALA A 441 -4.62 -0.62 14.80
N GLY A 442 -4.07 -1.60 15.51
CA GLY A 442 -2.63 -1.88 15.54
C GLY A 442 -1.82 -0.94 16.43
N ILE A 443 -2.09 0.37 16.39
CA ILE A 443 -1.47 1.36 17.31
C ILE A 443 -1.73 0.99 18.77
N SER A 444 -2.97 0.62 19.11
CA SER A 444 -3.34 0.20 20.47
C SER A 444 -2.54 -1.00 20.96
N SER A 445 -2.17 -1.92 20.07
CA SER A 445 -1.36 -3.09 20.39
C SER A 445 0.08 -2.71 20.72
N VAL A 446 0.67 -1.77 19.96
CA VAL A 446 2.01 -1.22 20.26
C VAL A 446 2.01 -0.49 21.60
N ILE A 447 0.99 0.34 21.88
CA ILE A 447 0.87 1.02 23.17
C ILE A 447 0.74 0.01 24.32
N SER A 448 -0.06 -1.05 24.12
CA SER A 448 -0.25 -2.08 25.15
C SER A 448 1.04 -2.86 25.43
N LEU A 449 1.85 -3.12 24.39
CA LEU A 449 3.16 -3.76 24.52
C LEU A 449 4.11 -2.97 25.43
N ILE A 450 4.16 -1.65 25.29
CA ILE A 450 5.09 -0.79 26.06
C ILE A 450 4.52 -0.28 27.37
N ARG A 451 3.22 -0.45 27.63
CA ARG A 451 2.47 0.25 28.69
C ARG A 451 3.14 0.21 30.06
N ASP A 452 3.61 -0.96 30.47
CA ASP A 452 4.20 -1.17 31.81
C ASP A 452 5.60 -0.55 31.96
N ARG A 453 6.20 -0.09 30.85
CA ARG A 453 7.53 0.51 30.78
C ARG A 453 7.51 1.90 30.15
N ALA A 454 6.32 2.49 30.00
CA ALA A 454 6.16 3.72 29.25
C ALA A 454 5.44 4.82 30.04
N THR A 455 5.88 6.06 29.85
CA THR A 455 5.18 7.27 30.29
C THR A 455 4.66 8.07 29.10
N GLN A 456 3.75 9.01 29.33
CA GLN A 456 3.27 9.90 28.26
C GLN A 456 4.31 11.00 28.01
N LEU A 457 4.55 11.32 26.73
CA LEU A 457 5.26 12.53 26.35
C LEU A 457 4.40 13.76 26.69
N SER A 458 5.02 14.71 27.37
CA SER A 458 4.43 16.03 27.58
C SER A 458 4.48 16.88 26.31
N ASP A 459 3.63 17.89 26.23
CA ASP A 459 3.59 18.81 25.09
C ASP A 459 4.92 19.57 24.94
N ASP A 460 5.55 19.97 26.05
CA ASP A 460 6.87 20.63 26.04
C ASP A 460 7.97 19.74 25.44
N GLU A 461 7.97 18.44 25.77
CA GLU A 461 8.93 17.48 25.19
C GLU A 461 8.73 17.29 23.68
N ILE A 462 7.47 17.33 23.22
CA ILE A 462 7.15 17.27 21.80
C ILE A 462 7.57 18.57 21.09
N LEU A 463 7.28 19.73 21.70
CA LEU A 463 7.65 21.04 21.16
C LEU A 463 9.16 21.24 21.10
N ALA A 464 9.93 20.61 22.00
CA ALA A 464 11.39 20.58 21.89
C ALA A 464 11.88 19.89 20.60
N GLN A 465 11.07 18.99 20.02
CA GLN A 465 11.35 18.24 18.79
C GLN A 465 10.63 18.80 17.56
N ARG A 466 10.01 19.97 17.72
CA ARG A 466 9.15 20.62 16.73
C ARG A 466 9.79 20.72 15.35
N LYS A 467 11.07 21.08 15.23
CA LYS A 467 11.76 21.16 13.93
C LYS A 467 11.69 19.83 13.19
N HIS A 468 12.08 18.76 13.85
CA HIS A 468 12.19 17.43 13.25
C HIS A 468 10.82 16.87 12.88
N LEU A 469 9.84 16.97 13.79
CA LEU A 469 8.48 16.51 13.55
C LEU A 469 7.83 17.29 12.38
N ASN A 470 7.97 18.61 12.35
CA ASN A 470 7.53 19.44 11.22
C ASN A 470 8.14 19.03 9.89
N ASN A 471 9.43 18.69 9.88
CA ASN A 471 10.10 18.21 8.68
C ASN A 471 9.59 16.82 8.26
N LEU A 472 9.27 15.95 9.22
CA LEU A 472 8.57 14.69 8.93
C LEU A 472 7.18 14.92 8.33
N PHE A 473 6.37 15.84 8.85
CA PHE A 473 5.05 16.12 8.26
C PHE A 473 5.16 16.56 6.79
N VAL A 474 6.13 17.41 6.49
CA VAL A 474 6.31 17.87 5.12
C VAL A 474 6.85 16.75 4.23
N VAL A 475 7.91 16.06 4.66
CA VAL A 475 8.56 15.02 3.84
C VAL A 475 7.69 13.76 3.76
N GLY A 476 7.34 13.22 4.91
CA GLY A 476 6.64 11.95 5.11
C GLY A 476 5.16 11.98 4.71
N MET A 477 4.53 13.15 4.73
CA MET A 477 3.08 13.30 4.52
C MET A 477 2.70 14.37 3.47
N ASP A 478 3.68 15.02 2.82
CA ASP A 478 3.50 16.08 1.81
C ASP A 478 2.77 17.33 2.35
N MET A 479 2.87 17.58 3.64
CA MET A 479 2.19 18.72 4.25
C MET A 479 2.89 20.04 3.91
N PRO A 480 2.17 21.17 3.83
CA PRO A 480 2.76 22.49 3.58
C PRO A 480 3.90 22.89 4.53
N TRP A 481 4.97 23.50 4.00
CA TRP A 481 6.18 23.90 4.75
C TRP A 481 5.94 25.07 5.70
N GLU A 482 4.99 25.94 5.38
CA GLU A 482 4.69 27.18 6.10
C GLU A 482 3.92 26.94 7.40
N VAL A 483 3.29 25.76 7.54
CA VAL A 483 2.51 25.40 8.72
C VAL A 483 3.40 24.73 9.76
N ASP A 484 3.21 25.13 11.01
CA ASP A 484 3.75 24.47 12.19
C ASP A 484 2.78 23.35 12.61
N TRP A 485 2.89 22.21 11.95
CA TRP A 485 2.04 21.04 12.15
C TRP A 485 2.15 20.47 13.55
N THR A 486 3.34 20.48 14.15
CA THR A 486 3.52 19.99 15.51
C THR A 486 2.70 20.80 16.51
N THR A 487 2.80 22.13 16.47
CA THR A 487 2.03 23.00 17.36
C THR A 487 0.54 22.94 17.04
N SER A 488 0.17 22.96 15.75
CA SER A 488 -1.24 22.86 15.32
C SER A 488 -1.91 21.57 15.79
N MET A 489 -1.19 20.47 15.81
CA MET A 489 -1.71 19.19 16.27
C MET A 489 -1.82 19.08 17.79
N ILE A 490 -0.89 19.68 18.55
CA ILE A 490 -1.00 19.74 20.01
C ILE A 490 -2.18 20.62 20.41
N ASP A 491 -2.32 21.78 19.75
CA ASP A 491 -3.42 22.73 20.00
C ASP A 491 -4.78 22.13 19.62
N GLY A 492 -4.86 21.46 18.46
CA GLY A 492 -6.08 20.78 17.98
C GLY A 492 -7.16 21.74 17.46
N GLU A 493 -7.09 23.03 17.81
CA GLU A 493 -8.10 24.04 17.45
C GLU A 493 -7.63 25.00 16.34
N THR A 494 -6.37 25.45 16.38
CA THR A 494 -5.85 26.47 15.46
C THR A 494 -4.70 25.96 14.60
N ILE A 495 -4.64 26.42 13.34
CA ILE A 495 -3.47 26.22 12.48
C ILE A 495 -2.43 27.29 12.80
N HIS A 496 -1.24 26.85 13.22
CA HIS A 496 -0.08 27.69 13.51
C HIS A 496 0.86 27.72 12.31
N TYR A 497 1.57 28.84 12.11
CA TYR A 497 2.53 29.03 11.02
C TYR A 497 3.96 29.20 11.56
N ARG A 498 4.97 28.81 10.77
CA ARG A 498 6.38 28.75 11.17
C ARG A 498 7.11 30.08 11.22
#